data_AF-A0A243GFV5-F1
#
_entry.id   AF-A0A243GFV5-F1
#
_cell.length_a   1.000
_cell.length_b   1.000
_cell.length_c   1.000
_cell.angle_alpha   90.00
_cell.angle_beta   90.00
_cell.angle_gamma   90.00
#
_symmetry.space_group_name_H-M   'P 1'
#
loop_
_entity.id
_entity.type
_entity.pdbx_description
1 polymer ?
#
loop_
_entity_poly.entity_id
_entity_poly.type
_entity_poly.pdbx_seq_one_letter_code
_entity_poly.pdbx_strand_id
1 'polypeptide(L)' 'MIAISLIIFKITLGILVLTLGLFTIHSLKKTSGYKSDKYDYSLLGLLTFELLALQISTIL' A
#
# COMPACT_ATOMS: atom_id res chain seq x y z
N MET A 1 15.90 -14.61 16.42
CA MET A 1 14.46 -14.95 16.21
C MET A 1 13.59 -13.71 16.04
N ILE A 2 13.70 -12.71 16.93
CA ILE A 2 12.92 -11.46 16.88
C ILE A 2 13.17 -10.62 15.61
N ALA A 3 14.41 -10.51 15.14
CA ALA A 3 14.74 -9.72 13.94
C ALA A 3 14.05 -10.25 12.67
N ILE A 4 14.06 -11.57 12.46
CA ILE A 4 13.38 -12.23 11.33
C ILE A 4 11.86 -12.04 11.42
N SER A 5 11.29 -12.15 12.62
CA SER A 5 9.86 -11.91 12.84
C SER A 5 9.46 -10.46 12.52
N LEU A 6 10.29 -9.48 12.90
CA LEU A 6 10.08 -8.07 12.59
C LEU A 6 10.12 -7.79 11.08
N ILE A 7 11.05 -8.42 10.36
CA ILE A 7 11.15 -8.30 8.89
C ILE A 7 9.89 -8.87 8.22
N ILE A 8 9.46 -10.07 8.61
CA ILE A 8 8.26 -10.71 8.07
C ILE A 8 7.00 -9.87 8.39
N PHE A 9 6.91 -9.33 9.61
CA PHE A 9 5.80 -8.48 10.01
C PHE A 9 5.70 -7.20 9.17
N LYS A 10 6.84 -6.53 8.91
CA LYS A 10 6.88 -5.34 8.05
C LYS A 10 6.45 -5.64 6.62
N ILE A 11 6.93 -6.74 6.02
CA ILE A 11 6.56 -7.15 4.66
C ILE A 11 5.04 -7.44 4.60
N THR A 12 4.53 -8.19 5.58
CA THR A 12 3.10 -8.53 5.65
C THR A 12 2.23 -7.27 5.78
N LEU A 13 2.66 -6.31 6.60
CA LEU A 13 1.95 -5.04 6.79
C LEU A 13 1.90 -4.23 5.48
N GLY A 14 3.00 -4.16 4.72
CA GLY A 14 3.05 -3.48 3.43
C GLY A 14 2.07 -4.07 2.42
N ILE A 15 2.08 -5.41 2.27
CA ILE A 15 1.18 -6.13 1.37
C ILE A 15 -0.30 -5.91 1.77
N LEU A 16 -0.60 -5.90 3.06
CA LEU A 16 -1.95 -5.65 3.57
C LEU A 16 -2.46 -4.26 3.18
N VAL A 17 -1.62 -3.22 3.34
CA VAL A 17 -1.98 -1.82 3.02
C VAL A 17 -2.23 -1.66 1.51
N LEU A 18 -1.37 -2.25 0.67
CA LEU A 18 -1.55 -2.31 -0.79
C LEU A 18 -2.90 -2.92 -1.17
N THR A 19 -3.19 -4.09 -0.60
CA THR A 19 -4.39 -4.88 -0.92
C THR A 19 -5.65 -4.12 -0.53
N LEU A 20 -5.65 -3.50 0.65
CA LEU A 20 -6.76 -2.66 1.11
C LEU A 20 -6.93 -1.42 0.22
N GLY A 21 -5.83 -0.75 -0.13
CA GLY A 21 -5.85 0.41 -1.03
C GLY A 21 -6.47 0.09 -2.39
N LEU A 22 -6.01 -1.00 -3.02
CA LEU A 22 -6.55 -1.49 -4.30
C LEU A 22 -8.02 -1.90 -4.17
N PHE A 23 -8.39 -2.60 -3.09
CA PHE A 23 -9.76 -3.02 -2.84
C PHE A 23 -10.69 -1.81 -2.65
N THR A 24 -10.25 -0.79 -1.91
CA THR A 24 -11.01 0.45 -1.71
C THR A 24 -11.21 1.18 -3.05
N ILE A 25 -10.18 1.31 -3.88
CA ILE A 25 -10.28 1.94 -5.20
C ILE A 25 -11.19 1.13 -6.13
N HIS A 26 -11.06 -0.20 -6.12
CA HIS A 26 -11.88 -1.08 -6.92
C HIS A 26 -13.35 -1.05 -6.50
N SER A 27 -13.61 -1.03 -5.20
CA SER A 27 -14.95 -0.88 -4.63
C SER A 27 -15.55 0.47 -5.03
N LEU A 28 -14.81 1.57 -4.87
CA LEU A 28 -15.25 2.92 -5.25
C LEU A 28 -15.51 3.05 -6.76
N LYS A 29 -14.71 2.39 -7.60
CA LYS A 29 -14.92 2.30 -9.06
C LYS A 29 -16.25 1.62 -9.41
N LYS A 30 -16.68 0.65 -8.61
CA LYS A 30 -17.92 -0.09 -8.82
C LYS A 30 -19.17 0.66 -8.34
N THR A 31 -19.03 1.60 -7.39
CA THR A 31 -20.20 2.20 -6.70
C THR A 31 -20.57 3.61 -7.16
N SER A 32 -19.68 4.40 -7.79
CA SER A 32 -20.00 5.80 -8.11
C SER A 32 -19.14 6.35 -9.24
N GLY A 33 -19.53 7.52 -9.78
CA GLY A 33 -18.89 8.23 -10.89
C GLY A 33 -17.37 8.33 -10.79
N TYR A 34 -16.70 7.30 -11.29
CA TYR A 34 -15.27 7.10 -11.22
C TYR A 34 -14.56 8.11 -12.15
N LYS A 35 -14.03 9.19 -11.58
CA LYS A 35 -13.07 10.06 -12.26
C LYS A 35 -11.67 9.47 -12.06
N SER A 36 -11.21 8.71 -13.06
CA SER A 36 -9.94 7.95 -13.05
C SER A 36 -8.75 8.76 -12.50
N ASP A 37 -8.66 10.03 -12.91
CA ASP A 37 -7.55 10.94 -12.61
C ASP A 37 -7.22 11.08 -11.11
N LYS A 38 -8.25 11.06 -10.25
CA LYS A 38 -8.07 11.24 -8.80
C LYS A 38 -7.58 9.97 -8.10
N TYR A 39 -7.90 8.79 -8.64
CA TYR A 39 -7.56 7.50 -8.06
C TYR A 39 -6.22 6.96 -8.56
N ASP A 40 -5.81 7.36 -9.76
CA ASP A 40 -4.45 7.10 -10.26
C ASP A 40 -3.39 7.79 -9.36
N TYR A 41 -3.69 8.99 -8.86
CA TYR A 41 -2.87 9.64 -7.82
C TYR A 41 -2.88 8.91 -6.48
N SER A 42 -4.01 8.33 -6.06
CA SER A 42 -4.07 7.51 -4.83
C SER A 42 -3.26 6.22 -4.98
N LEU A 43 -3.27 5.58 -6.16
CA LEU A 43 -2.42 4.43 -6.45
C LEU A 43 -0.95 4.80 -6.40
N LEU A 44 -0.57 5.93 -7.03
CA LEU A 44 0.78 6.46 -6.95
C LEU A 44 1.20 6.78 -5.51
N GLY A 45 0.29 7.35 -4.71
CA GLY A 45 0.52 7.63 -3.30
C GLY A 45 0.76 6.37 -2.49
N LEU A 46 -0.06 5.33 -2.70
CA LEU A 46 0.10 4.01 -2.08
C LEU A 46 1.45 3.36 -2.46
N LEU A 47 1.80 3.39 -3.74
CA LEU A 47 3.07 2.87 -4.24
C LEU A 47 4.27 3.63 -3.65
N THR A 48 4.16 4.96 -3.54
CA THR A 48 5.20 5.81 -2.95
C THR A 48 5.33 5.54 -1.45
N PHE A 49 4.22 5.32 -0.75
CA PHE A 49 4.21 4.98 0.67
C PHE A 49 4.86 3.62 0.93
N GLU A 50 4.61 2.63 0.07
CA GLU A 50 5.26 1.32 0.14
C GLU A 50 6.76 1.41 -0.13
N LEU A 51 7.18 2.19 -1.13
CA LEU A 51 8.60 2.48 -1.39
C LEU A 51 9.29 3.14 -0.19
N LEU A 52 8.62 4.11 0.45
CA LEU A 52 9.09 4.74 1.67
C LEU A 52 9.19 3.75 2.83
N ALA A 53 8.18 2.91 3.02
CA ALA A 53 8.18 1.88 4.05
C ALA A 53 9.30 0.85 3.83
N LEU A 54 9.56 0.48 2.57
CA LEU A 54 10.65 -0.41 2.19
C LEU A 54 12.02 0.24 2.47
N GLN A 55 12.23 1.50 2.06
CA GLN A 55 13.45 2.25 2.34
C GLN A 55 13.71 2.41 3.85
N ILE A 56 12.71 2.81 4.62
CA ILE A 56 12.82 2.92 6.09
C ILE A 56 13.14 1.55 6.69
N SER A 57 12.63 0.46 6.11
CA SER A 57 12.95 -0.90 6.54
C SER A 57 14.33 -1.41 6.12
N THR A 58 14.98 -0.76 5.14
CA THR A 58 16.34 -1.13 4.72
C THR A 58 17.42 -0.32 5.44
N ILE A 59 17.08 0.91 5.87
CA ILE A 59 17.98 1.85 6.54
C ILE A 59 18.02 1.63 8.07
N LEU A 60 16.91 1.21 8.67
CA LEU A 60 16.78 0.89 10.11
C LEU A 60 17.06 -0.59 10.39
#